data_AF-A0A955R449-F1
#
_entry.id   AF-A0A955R449-F1
#
_cell.length_a   1.000
_cell.length_b   1.000
_cell.length_c   1.000
_cell.angle_alpha   90.00
_cell.angle_beta   90.00
_cell.angle_gamma   90.00
#
_symmetry.space_group_name_H-M   'P 1'
#
loop_
_entity.id
_entity.type
_entity.pdbx_description
1 polymer ?
#
loop_
_entity_poly.entity_id
_entity_poly.type
_entity_poly.pdbx_seq_one_letter_code
_entity_poly.pdbx_strand_id
1 'polypeptide(L)'
;RDHLRFFDAHVLELEQAEAETLAGEITAIYADLGWQLHVAAPDRWYLSLDAEPDIRTFPPSEIVGRVVDPYLPAGPDASRWNALMTEMQMVLHMSEVNVRRERAGRLPVNSVWFWGNGPRPDVPTIEAQVYADDAIGRALATASGSTVCALDDSPPGLIGEQSETVIVDERLLRPSLYAESELWRAARDTLETR
;
A
#
# COMPACT_ATOMS: atom_id res chain seq x y z
N ARG A 1 -6.99 -28.52 -4.94
CA ARG A 1 -7.33 -27.54 -3.88
C ARG A 1 -7.17 -26.18 -4.55
N ASP A 2 -8.22 -25.38 -4.63
CA ASP A 2 -8.08 -24.01 -5.13
C ASP A 2 -7.21 -23.25 -4.13
N HIS A 3 -6.13 -22.64 -4.60
CA HIS A 3 -5.22 -21.87 -3.76
C HIS A 3 -5.56 -20.39 -3.94
N LEU A 4 -5.88 -19.70 -2.85
CA LEU A 4 -6.18 -18.28 -2.88
C LEU A 4 -4.92 -17.52 -3.33
N ARG A 5 -5.05 -16.71 -4.37
CA ARG A 5 -3.97 -15.88 -4.90
C ARG A 5 -4.16 -14.43 -4.50
N PHE A 6 -3.05 -13.75 -4.26
CA PHE A 6 -3.05 -12.33 -3.91
C PHE A 6 -3.14 -11.45 -5.15
N PHE A 7 -4.04 -10.47 -5.10
CA PHE A 7 -4.08 -9.30 -5.97
C PHE A 7 -4.11 -8.07 -5.07
N ASP A 8 -3.36 -7.03 -5.40
CA ASP A 8 -3.34 -5.82 -4.60
C ASP A 8 -4.63 -4.99 -4.78
N ALA A 9 -4.80 -3.96 -3.95
CA ALA A 9 -6.02 -3.17 -3.96
C ALA A 9 -6.22 -2.32 -5.23
N HIS A 10 -5.20 -2.17 -6.08
CA HIS A 10 -5.32 -1.38 -7.30
C HIS A 10 -6.34 -1.99 -8.27
N VAL A 11 -6.36 -3.32 -8.39
CA VAL A 11 -7.31 -4.01 -9.29
C VAL A 11 -8.76 -3.87 -8.86
N LEU A 12 -8.99 -3.42 -7.61
CA LEU A 12 -10.33 -3.18 -7.11
C LEU A 12 -10.91 -1.89 -7.68
N GLU A 13 -10.09 -0.91 -8.10
CA GLU A 13 -10.59 0.40 -8.54
C GLU A 13 -11.57 0.99 -7.49
N LEU A 14 -11.17 0.92 -6.22
CA LEU A 14 -12.00 1.36 -5.11
C LEU A 14 -12.12 2.89 -5.13
N GLU A 15 -13.31 3.42 -4.91
CA GLU A 15 -13.51 4.86 -4.75
C GLU A 15 -13.17 5.29 -3.31
N GLN A 16 -12.73 6.54 -3.12
CA GLN A 16 -12.35 7.05 -1.80
C GLN A 16 -13.49 6.93 -0.78
N ALA A 17 -14.73 7.26 -1.17
CA ALA A 17 -15.89 7.15 -0.29
C ALA A 17 -16.23 5.69 0.08
N GLU A 18 -15.98 4.73 -0.84
CA GLU A 18 -16.15 3.31 -0.55
C GLU A 18 -15.11 2.84 0.47
N ALA A 19 -13.86 3.25 0.29
CA ALA A 19 -12.76 2.92 1.18
C ALA A 19 -13.00 3.47 2.60
N GLU A 20 -13.41 4.73 2.72
CA GLU A 20 -13.77 5.35 3.99
C GLU A 20 -14.94 4.63 4.68
N THR A 21 -15.96 4.23 3.92
CA THR A 21 -17.10 3.48 4.47
C THR A 21 -16.66 2.13 5.03
N LEU A 22 -15.90 1.35 4.25
CA LEU A 22 -15.39 0.03 4.66
C LEU A 22 -14.45 0.12 5.88
N ALA A 23 -13.56 1.10 5.89
CA ALA A 23 -12.68 1.36 7.03
C ALA A 23 -13.46 1.77 8.29
N GLY A 24 -14.54 2.54 8.12
CA GLY A 24 -15.46 2.90 9.19
C GLY A 24 -16.19 1.70 9.78
N GLU A 25 -16.69 0.79 8.94
CA GLU A 25 -17.33 -0.47 9.36
C GLU A 25 -16.39 -1.35 10.18
N ILE A 26 -15.12 -1.47 9.75
CA ILE A 26 -14.10 -2.21 10.51
C ILE A 26 -13.76 -1.51 11.83
N THR A 27 -13.53 -0.19 11.79
CA THR A 27 -13.16 0.59 12.99
C THR A 27 -14.24 0.51 14.06
N ALA A 28 -15.53 0.50 13.68
CA ALA A 28 -16.64 0.39 14.61
C ALA A 28 -16.60 -0.89 15.47
N ILE A 29 -16.06 -1.99 14.94
CA ILE A 29 -15.98 -3.28 15.63
C ILE A 29 -14.78 -3.34 16.58
N TYR A 30 -13.72 -2.60 16.27
CA TYR A 30 -12.48 -2.58 17.05
C TYR A 30 -12.30 -1.30 17.86
N ALA A 31 -13.34 -0.49 18.01
CA ALA A 31 -13.32 0.76 18.77
C ALA A 31 -12.88 0.53 20.23
N ASP A 32 -13.32 -0.57 20.84
CA ASP A 32 -12.95 -0.96 22.21
C ASP A 32 -11.46 -1.35 22.36
N LEU A 33 -10.79 -1.68 21.24
CA LEU A 33 -9.35 -1.95 21.21
C LEU A 33 -8.51 -0.68 21.01
N GLY A 34 -9.14 0.49 20.87
CA GLY A 34 -8.45 1.76 20.59
C GLY A 34 -7.94 1.89 19.15
N TRP A 35 -8.27 0.94 18.28
CA TRP A 35 -7.72 0.86 16.93
C TRP A 35 -8.41 1.85 16.00
N GLN A 36 -7.62 2.50 15.14
CA GLN A 36 -8.10 3.44 14.15
C GLN A 36 -7.53 3.12 12.77
N LEU A 37 -8.41 2.97 11.78
CA LEU A 37 -8.02 2.90 10.37
C LEU A 37 -8.09 4.29 9.74
N HIS A 38 -6.97 4.73 9.18
CA HIS A 38 -6.85 5.99 8.44
C HIS A 38 -6.74 5.68 6.94
N VAL A 39 -7.72 6.14 6.17
CA VAL A 39 -7.76 5.93 4.71
C VAL A 39 -7.03 7.08 4.01
N ALA A 40 -5.74 6.87 3.70
CA ALA A 40 -4.94 7.89 3.02
C ALA A 40 -5.14 7.92 1.50
N ALA A 41 -5.49 6.77 0.92
CA ALA A 41 -5.92 6.60 -0.46
C ALA A 41 -6.85 5.38 -0.53
N PRO A 42 -7.63 5.20 -1.61
CA PRO A 42 -8.58 4.08 -1.68
C PRO A 42 -7.91 2.71 -1.52
N ASP A 43 -6.67 2.57 -1.99
CA ASP A 43 -5.85 1.35 -1.95
C ASP A 43 -4.80 1.30 -0.83
N ARG A 44 -4.71 2.36 0.01
CA ARG A 44 -3.68 2.46 1.05
C ARG A 44 -4.24 3.02 2.36
N TRP A 45 -4.39 2.12 3.32
CA TRP A 45 -4.91 2.44 4.66
C TRP A 45 -3.83 2.20 5.72
N TYR A 46 -3.89 2.94 6.81
CA TYR A 46 -2.96 2.81 7.95
C TYR A 46 -3.73 2.46 9.21
N LEU A 47 -3.26 1.42 9.92
CA LEU A 47 -3.81 1.03 11.21
C LEU A 47 -2.93 1.61 12.33
N SER A 48 -3.52 2.43 13.20
CA SER A 48 -2.87 2.89 14.43
C SER A 48 -3.06 1.88 15.55
N LEU A 49 -1.99 1.58 16.27
CA LEU A 49 -1.92 0.58 17.34
C LEU A 49 -1.28 1.19 18.59
N ASP A 50 -1.80 0.84 19.76
CA ASP A 50 -1.22 1.26 21.05
C ASP A 50 0.11 0.56 21.36
N ALA A 51 0.31 -0.64 20.80
CA ALA A 51 1.50 -1.45 21.00
C ALA A 51 1.92 -2.11 19.69
N GLU A 52 3.23 -2.18 19.47
CA GLU A 52 3.81 -2.87 18.32
C GLU A 52 3.54 -4.39 18.42
N PRO A 53 2.95 -5.02 17.40
CA PRO A 53 2.73 -6.45 17.39
C PRO A 53 4.01 -7.22 17.06
N ASP A 54 4.24 -8.35 17.73
CA ASP A 54 5.34 -9.27 17.39
C ASP A 54 4.90 -10.20 16.26
N ILE A 55 4.84 -9.64 15.06
CA ILE A 55 4.54 -10.32 13.81
C ILE A 55 5.54 -9.91 12.73
N ARG A 56 5.83 -10.86 11.84
CA ARG A 56 6.44 -10.61 10.54
C ARG A 56 5.35 -10.61 9.48
N THR A 57 5.39 -9.59 8.63
CA THR A 57 4.47 -9.37 7.53
C THR A 57 5.23 -9.23 6.21
N PHE A 58 4.51 -9.24 5.09
CA PHE A 58 5.07 -9.09 3.75
C PHE A 58 4.31 -8.00 3.00
N PRO A 59 4.98 -7.04 2.35
CA PRO A 59 4.28 -6.01 1.57
C PRO A 59 3.59 -6.62 0.34
N PRO A 60 2.49 -6.03 -0.15
CA PRO A 60 1.77 -6.49 -1.34
C PRO A 60 2.69 -6.77 -2.54
N SER A 61 3.69 -5.92 -2.77
CA SER A 61 4.67 -6.03 -3.86
C SER A 61 5.49 -7.32 -3.85
N GLU A 62 5.62 -8.01 -2.73
CA GLU A 62 6.33 -9.30 -2.67
C GLU A 62 5.44 -10.50 -3.03
N ILE A 63 4.11 -10.33 -2.98
CA ILE A 63 3.13 -11.42 -2.95
C ILE A 63 2.22 -11.43 -4.17
N VAL A 64 2.11 -10.33 -4.93
CA VAL A 64 1.27 -10.26 -6.15
C VAL A 64 1.39 -11.53 -7.00
N GLY A 65 0.24 -12.15 -7.29
CA GLY A 65 0.13 -13.35 -8.13
C GLY A 65 0.52 -14.68 -7.44
N ARG A 66 1.01 -14.65 -6.19
CA ARG A 66 1.39 -15.83 -5.41
C ARG A 66 0.25 -16.35 -4.54
N VAL A 67 0.39 -17.59 -4.06
CA VAL A 67 -0.50 -18.18 -3.07
C VAL A 67 -0.26 -17.50 -1.72
N VAL A 68 -1.32 -17.11 -1.02
CA VAL A 68 -1.20 -16.28 0.21
C VAL A 68 -0.74 -17.05 1.45
N ASP A 69 -1.03 -18.35 1.57
CA ASP A 69 -0.84 -19.12 2.81
C ASP A 69 0.59 -18.99 3.41
N PRO A 70 1.68 -19.03 2.61
CA PRO A 70 3.03 -18.88 3.14
C PRO A 70 3.39 -17.46 3.62
N TYR A 71 2.57 -16.47 3.31
CA TYR A 71 2.82 -15.05 3.52
C TYR A 71 1.87 -14.42 4.56
N LEU A 72 0.97 -15.22 5.15
CA LEU A 72 0.17 -14.77 6.29
C LEU A 72 1.07 -14.33 7.46
N PRO A 73 0.57 -13.46 8.36
CA PRO A 73 1.31 -13.04 9.54
C PRO A 73 1.90 -14.24 10.29
N ALA A 74 3.19 -14.14 10.63
CA ALA A 74 3.94 -15.17 11.35
C ALA A 74 4.66 -14.55 12.55
N GLY A 75 4.93 -15.33 13.60
CA GLY A 75 5.53 -14.83 14.85
C GLY A 75 4.65 -15.08 16.08
N PRO A 76 5.06 -14.61 17.27
CA PRO A 76 4.34 -14.83 18.52
C PRO A 76 2.88 -14.38 18.51
N ASP A 77 2.58 -13.23 17.89
CA ASP A 77 1.21 -12.70 17.84
C ASP A 77 0.41 -13.18 16.60
N ALA A 78 0.98 -14.04 15.75
CA ALA A 78 0.40 -14.43 14.47
C ALA A 78 -1.02 -14.98 14.58
N SER A 79 -1.31 -15.81 15.57
CA SER A 79 -2.64 -16.41 15.75
C SER A 79 -3.73 -15.34 15.91
N ARG A 80 -3.45 -14.32 16.74
CA ARG A 80 -4.36 -13.19 16.97
C ARG A 80 -4.59 -12.40 15.68
N TRP A 81 -3.53 -12.11 14.94
CA TRP A 81 -3.62 -11.32 13.70
C TRP A 81 -4.32 -12.06 12.56
N ASN A 82 -4.10 -13.37 12.43
CA ASN A 82 -4.84 -14.19 11.47
C ASN A 82 -6.34 -14.28 11.81
N ALA A 83 -6.69 -14.35 13.11
CA ALA A 83 -8.09 -14.29 13.55
C ALA A 83 -8.73 -12.94 13.19
N LEU A 84 -8.03 -11.82 13.43
CA LEU A 84 -8.49 -10.48 13.06
C LEU A 84 -8.70 -10.32 11.56
N MET A 85 -7.77 -10.80 10.72
CA MET A 85 -7.97 -10.79 9.26
C MET A 85 -9.22 -11.56 8.85
N THR A 86 -9.50 -12.69 9.50
CA THR A 86 -10.69 -13.50 9.23
C THR A 86 -11.97 -12.78 9.67
N GLU A 87 -11.97 -12.16 10.85
CA GLU A 87 -13.10 -11.35 11.34
C GLU A 87 -13.37 -10.16 10.41
N MET A 88 -12.33 -9.41 10.04
CA MET A 88 -12.46 -8.29 9.08
C MET A 88 -13.01 -8.74 7.73
N GLN A 89 -12.60 -9.91 7.24
CA GLN A 89 -13.19 -10.49 6.04
C GLN A 89 -14.71 -10.73 6.19
N MET A 90 -15.18 -11.18 7.36
CA MET A 90 -16.61 -11.33 7.61
C MET A 90 -17.35 -10.00 7.59
N VAL A 91 -16.76 -8.94 8.16
CA VAL A 91 -17.31 -7.58 8.15
C VAL A 91 -17.43 -7.07 6.73
N LEU A 92 -16.33 -7.14 5.97
CA LEU A 92 -16.29 -6.73 4.57
C LEU A 92 -17.33 -7.47 3.74
N HIS A 93 -17.47 -8.79 3.92
CA HIS A 93 -18.46 -9.58 3.18
C HIS A 93 -19.90 -9.10 3.40
N MET A 94 -20.21 -8.58 4.59
CA MET A 94 -21.56 -8.09 4.94
C MET A 94 -21.78 -6.62 4.54
N SER A 95 -20.76 -5.92 4.05
CA SER A 95 -20.84 -4.50 3.71
C SER A 95 -21.79 -4.20 2.55
N GLU A 96 -22.61 -3.16 2.69
CA GLU A 96 -23.45 -2.65 1.60
C GLU A 96 -22.62 -2.09 0.43
N VAL A 97 -21.36 -1.68 0.68
CA VAL A 97 -20.42 -1.31 -0.37
C VAL A 97 -20.17 -2.50 -1.29
N ASN A 98 -19.81 -3.66 -0.72
CA ASN A 98 -19.55 -4.85 -1.51
C ASN A 98 -20.79 -5.34 -2.26
N VAL A 99 -21.97 -5.31 -1.62
CA VAL A 99 -23.24 -5.64 -2.30
C VAL A 99 -23.47 -4.74 -3.52
N ARG A 100 -23.19 -3.42 -3.43
CA ARG A 100 -23.31 -2.50 -4.57
C ARG A 100 -22.27 -2.77 -5.63
N ARG A 101 -21.02 -3.04 -5.24
CA ARG A 101 -19.92 -3.36 -6.16
C ARG A 101 -20.23 -4.61 -6.98
N GLU A 102 -20.66 -5.69 -6.33
CA GLU A 102 -21.04 -6.93 -6.99
C GLU A 102 -22.22 -6.74 -7.95
N ARG A 103 -23.25 -5.99 -7.55
CA ARG A 103 -24.39 -5.65 -8.45
C ARG A 103 -23.96 -4.87 -9.69
N ALA A 104 -22.90 -4.08 -9.58
CA ALA A 104 -22.30 -3.34 -10.68
C ALA A 104 -21.25 -4.14 -11.48
N GLY A 105 -21.02 -5.42 -11.13
CA GLY A 105 -19.99 -6.25 -11.77
C GLY A 105 -18.55 -5.89 -11.37
N ARG A 106 -18.36 -5.09 -10.32
CA ARG A 106 -17.03 -4.75 -9.78
C ARG A 106 -16.59 -5.78 -8.74
N LEU A 107 -15.28 -5.95 -8.59
CA LEU A 107 -14.71 -6.86 -7.61
C LEU A 107 -15.04 -6.41 -6.18
N PRO A 108 -15.53 -7.31 -5.29
CA PRO A 108 -15.70 -6.98 -3.88
C PRO A 108 -14.35 -6.89 -3.17
N VAL A 109 -14.28 -6.08 -2.13
CA VAL A 109 -13.16 -6.04 -1.18
C VAL A 109 -13.32 -7.21 -0.21
N ASN A 110 -12.48 -8.24 -0.30
CA ASN A 110 -12.66 -9.48 0.46
C ASN A 110 -11.72 -9.63 1.66
N SER A 111 -10.70 -8.78 1.80
CA SER A 111 -9.72 -8.88 2.87
C SER A 111 -8.98 -7.55 3.09
N VAL A 112 -8.37 -7.41 4.26
CA VAL A 112 -7.37 -6.37 4.56
C VAL A 112 -6.03 -7.07 4.70
N TRP A 113 -5.01 -6.60 3.98
CA TRP A 113 -3.66 -7.14 4.05
C TRP A 113 -2.79 -6.30 4.98
N PHE A 114 -2.35 -6.86 6.11
CA PHE A 114 -1.47 -6.17 7.04
C PHE A 114 0.00 -6.29 6.64
N TRP A 115 0.69 -5.15 6.60
CA TRP A 115 2.11 -5.09 6.31
C TRP A 115 2.74 -3.80 6.85
N GLY A 116 4.07 -3.81 6.97
CA GLY A 116 4.83 -2.63 7.38
C GLY A 116 4.68 -2.27 8.86
N ASN A 117 4.49 -3.28 9.73
CA ASN A 117 4.51 -3.06 11.17
C ASN A 117 5.90 -2.63 11.65
N GLY A 118 5.92 -1.72 12.62
CA GLY A 118 7.14 -1.23 13.22
C GLY A 118 6.97 0.16 13.79
N PRO A 119 7.92 0.62 14.62
CA PRO A 119 7.93 1.99 15.09
C PRO A 119 8.18 2.94 13.92
N ARG A 120 7.79 4.20 14.11
CA ARG A 120 8.22 5.27 13.21
C ARG A 120 9.76 5.28 13.15
N PRO A 121 10.38 5.20 11.96
CA PRO A 121 11.82 5.24 11.86
C PRO A 121 12.34 6.63 12.26
N ASP A 122 13.53 6.65 12.84
CA ASP A 122 14.30 7.88 12.98
C ASP A 122 14.86 8.25 11.60
N VAL A 123 14.40 9.37 11.03
CA VAL A 123 14.78 9.81 9.70
C VAL A 123 15.80 10.93 9.85
N PRO A 124 17.06 10.75 9.40
CA PRO A 124 18.06 11.78 9.50
C PRO A 124 17.69 13.00 8.65
N THR A 125 18.03 14.19 9.12
CA THR A 125 17.89 15.40 8.32
C THR A 125 18.88 15.36 7.15
N ILE A 126 18.37 15.49 5.93
CA ILE A 126 19.15 15.59 4.70
C ILE A 126 18.61 16.70 3.82
N GLU A 127 19.50 17.43 3.17
CA GLU A 127 19.15 18.47 2.20
C GLU A 127 19.28 17.91 0.79
N ALA A 128 18.17 17.38 0.27
CA ALA A 128 18.10 16.82 -1.06
C ALA A 128 16.86 17.31 -1.82
N GLN A 129 16.91 17.19 -3.14
CA GLN A 129 15.71 17.23 -3.99
C GLN A 129 15.28 15.79 -4.26
N VAL A 130 14.06 15.44 -3.84
CA VAL A 130 13.52 14.09 -3.98
C VAL A 130 12.36 14.10 -4.96
N TYR A 131 12.57 13.46 -6.11
CA TYR A 131 11.55 13.24 -7.14
C TYR A 131 10.95 11.87 -6.90
N ALA A 132 9.70 11.81 -6.42
CA ALA A 132 9.06 10.54 -6.04
C ALA A 132 7.60 10.47 -6.49
N ASP A 133 7.25 9.41 -7.22
CA ASP A 133 5.87 9.09 -7.61
C ASP A 133 5.15 8.17 -6.61
N ASP A 134 5.88 7.56 -5.67
CA ASP A 134 5.34 6.73 -4.61
C ASP A 134 5.10 7.51 -3.29
N ALA A 135 4.28 6.95 -2.40
CA ALA A 135 3.93 7.60 -1.14
C ALA A 135 5.04 7.54 -0.08
N ILE A 136 5.89 6.50 -0.10
CA ILE A 136 6.96 6.30 0.88
C ILE A 136 8.11 7.26 0.59
N GLY A 137 8.54 7.38 -0.66
CA GLY A 137 9.57 8.31 -1.10
C GLY A 137 9.22 9.76 -0.73
N ARG A 138 7.98 10.19 -1.01
CA ARG A 138 7.49 11.52 -0.61
C ARG A 138 7.43 11.71 0.91
N ALA A 139 7.00 10.69 1.65
CA ALA A 139 6.92 10.76 3.12
C ALA A 139 8.31 10.84 3.77
N LEU A 140 9.28 10.06 3.28
CA LEU A 140 10.67 10.08 3.76
C LEU A 140 11.35 11.40 3.46
N ALA A 141 11.18 11.95 2.25
CA ALA A 141 11.69 13.26 1.88
C ALA A 141 11.12 14.37 2.78
N THR A 142 9.82 14.31 3.08
CA THR A 142 9.19 15.25 4.01
C THR A 142 9.76 15.07 5.42
N ALA A 143 9.94 13.84 5.87
CA ALA A 143 10.46 13.54 7.21
C ALA A 143 11.92 13.92 7.40
N SER A 144 12.74 13.88 6.34
CA SER A 144 14.14 14.28 6.36
C SER A 144 14.35 15.79 6.19
N GLY A 145 13.29 16.58 5.94
CA GLY A 145 13.40 18.00 5.63
C GLY A 145 13.89 18.29 4.21
N SER A 146 13.89 17.29 3.32
CA SER A 146 14.19 17.45 1.91
C SER A 146 13.03 18.07 1.13
N THR A 147 13.33 18.61 -0.06
CA THR A 147 12.31 19.13 -0.97
C THR A 147 11.69 17.99 -1.77
N VAL A 148 10.35 17.89 -1.78
CA VAL A 148 9.61 16.94 -2.60
C VAL A 148 9.27 17.59 -3.94
N CYS A 149 9.67 16.95 -5.03
CA CYS A 149 9.38 17.37 -6.40
C CYS A 149 8.48 16.34 -7.10
N ALA A 150 7.66 16.79 -8.05
CA ALA A 150 6.90 15.85 -8.88
C ALA A 150 7.85 15.17 -9.87
N LEU A 151 7.69 13.87 -10.09
CA LEU A 151 8.54 13.13 -11.01
C LEU A 151 8.41 13.62 -12.47
N ASP A 152 7.30 14.27 -12.82
CA ASP A 152 7.04 14.85 -14.14
C ASP A 152 7.70 16.22 -14.35
N ASP A 153 8.10 16.89 -13.28
CA ASP A 153 9.00 18.03 -13.39
C ASP A 153 10.33 17.46 -13.90
N SER A 154 10.77 17.85 -15.10
CA SER A 154 12.02 17.34 -15.70
C SER A 154 13.11 17.28 -14.62
N PRO A 155 13.60 16.08 -14.24
CA PRO A 155 14.58 15.99 -13.17
C PRO A 155 15.75 16.87 -13.60
N PRO A 156 16.16 17.87 -12.80
CA PRO A 156 17.22 18.78 -13.16
C PRO A 156 18.40 17.91 -13.56
N GLY A 157 18.96 18.22 -14.74
CA GLY A 157 19.93 17.36 -15.42
C GLY A 157 20.85 16.71 -14.39
N LEU A 158 20.91 15.37 -14.42
CA LEU A 158 21.59 14.48 -13.46
C LEU A 158 23.07 14.84 -13.14
N ILE A 159 23.59 15.90 -13.75
CA ILE A 159 24.98 16.34 -13.76
C ILE A 159 25.00 17.87 -13.64
N GLY A 160 25.21 18.40 -12.43
CA GLY A 160 25.43 19.84 -12.20
C GLY A 160 25.27 20.30 -10.74
N GLU A 161 26.42 20.52 -10.09
CA GLU A 161 26.73 21.15 -8.80
C GLU A 161 25.62 21.55 -7.79
N GLN A 162 25.73 20.94 -6.60
CA GLN A 162 25.41 21.41 -5.22
C GLN A 162 24.19 20.89 -4.44
N SER A 163 23.25 20.12 -5.01
CA SER A 163 22.23 19.44 -4.19
C SER A 163 22.14 17.95 -4.48
N GLU A 164 22.20 17.12 -3.45
CA GLU A 164 21.95 15.69 -3.56
C GLU A 164 20.54 15.48 -4.17
N THR A 165 20.46 14.69 -5.25
CA THR A 165 19.20 14.42 -5.95
C THR A 165 18.89 12.95 -5.81
N VAL A 166 17.67 12.64 -5.35
CA VAL A 166 17.15 11.28 -5.24
C VAL A 166 15.94 11.16 -6.16
N ILE A 167 15.91 10.10 -6.96
CA ILE A 167 14.78 9.78 -7.83
C ILE A 167 14.23 8.42 -7.40
N VAL A 168 12.95 8.39 -7.05
CA VAL A 168 12.17 7.18 -6.81
C VAL A 168 11.08 7.13 -7.87
N ASP A 169 11.13 6.09 -8.70
CA ASP A 169 10.24 5.90 -9.84
C ASP A 169 9.69 4.48 -9.81
N GLU A 170 8.44 4.32 -9.38
CA GLU A 170 7.76 3.04 -9.28
C GLU A 170 6.92 2.71 -10.53
N ARG A 171 6.99 3.52 -11.60
CA ARG A 171 6.19 3.28 -12.82
C ARG A 171 6.48 1.94 -13.49
N LEU A 172 7.70 1.44 -13.33
CA LEU A 172 8.09 0.10 -13.82
C LEU A 172 7.76 -1.02 -12.84
N LEU A 173 7.55 -0.72 -11.55
CA LEU A 173 7.34 -1.72 -10.51
C LEU A 173 6.05 -2.49 -10.79
N ARG A 174 4.92 -1.79 -10.94
CA ARG A 174 3.62 -2.45 -11.16
C ARG A 174 3.60 -3.34 -12.42
N PRO A 175 3.96 -2.87 -13.63
CA PRO A 175 3.96 -3.75 -14.80
C PRO A 175 4.86 -4.97 -14.63
N SER A 176 5.94 -4.85 -13.85
CA SER A 176 6.81 -5.98 -13.50
C SER A 176 6.09 -6.99 -12.60
N LEU A 177 5.36 -6.51 -11.58
CA LEU A 177 4.63 -7.37 -10.63
C LEU A 177 3.52 -8.19 -11.31
N TYR A 178 2.84 -7.61 -12.29
CA TYR A 178 1.74 -8.25 -13.01
C TYR A 178 2.15 -8.92 -14.33
N ALA A 179 3.45 -8.94 -14.65
CA ALA A 179 3.99 -9.45 -15.92
C ALA A 179 3.34 -8.81 -17.17
N GLU A 180 3.01 -7.52 -17.10
CA GLU A 180 2.37 -6.74 -18.15
C GLU A 180 3.42 -6.15 -19.10
N SER A 181 3.96 -6.99 -20.00
CA SER A 181 5.13 -6.65 -20.83
C SER A 181 4.98 -5.39 -21.68
N GLU A 182 3.78 -5.12 -22.20
CA GLU A 182 3.52 -3.94 -23.04
C GLU A 182 3.50 -2.65 -22.21
N LEU A 183 2.86 -2.68 -21.03
CA LEU A 183 2.87 -1.54 -20.11
C LEU A 183 4.26 -1.27 -19.56
N TRP A 184 5.03 -2.33 -19.29
CA TRP A 184 6.42 -2.21 -18.88
C TRP A 184 7.27 -1.50 -19.94
N ARG A 185 7.13 -1.90 -21.22
CA ARG A 185 7.87 -1.27 -22.32
C ARG A 185 7.48 0.19 -22.50
N ALA A 186 6.18 0.50 -22.48
CA ALA A 186 5.71 1.88 -22.60
C ALA A 186 6.24 2.79 -21.47
N ALA A 187 6.25 2.28 -20.24
CA ALA A 187 6.82 3.01 -19.09
C ALA A 187 8.34 3.20 -19.23
N ARG A 188 9.07 2.18 -19.70
CA ARG A 188 10.52 2.29 -19.98
C ARG A 188 10.81 3.31 -21.09
N ASP A 189 10.06 3.29 -22.18
CA ASP A 189 10.27 4.22 -23.30
C ASP A 189 10.01 5.67 -22.86
N THR A 190 9.05 5.88 -21.95
CA THR A 190 8.81 7.18 -21.31
C THR A 190 9.98 7.63 -20.43
N LEU A 191 10.69 6.68 -19.80
CA LEU A 191 11.88 6.94 -18.99
C LEU A 191 13.10 7.27 -19.85
N GLU A 192 13.31 6.56 -20.96
CA GLU A 192 14.45 6.77 -21.88
C GLU A 192 14.37 8.10 -22.65
N THR A 193 13.19 8.72 -22.70
CA THR A 193 12.96 10.00 -23.41
C THR A 193 13.03 11.24 -22.52
N ARG A 194 13.31 11.08 -21.22
CA ARG A 194 13.53 12.17 -20.25
C ARG A 194 15.01 12.50 -20.09
#